data_AF-A0AAV4I9R3-F1
#
_entry.id   AF-A0AAV4I9R3-F1
#
_cell.length_a   1.000
_cell.length_b   1.000
_cell.length_c   1.000
_cell.angle_alpha   90.00
_cell.angle_beta   90.00
_cell.angle_gamma   90.00
#
_symmetry.space_group_name_H-M   'P 1'
#
loop_
_entity.id
_entity.type
_entity.pdbx_description
1 polymer ?
#
loop_
_entity_poly.entity_id
_entity_poly.type
_entity_poly.pdbx_seq_one_letter_code
_entity_poly.pdbx_strand_id
1 'polypeptide(L)'
;MPARLSSVEIHQAMFLPKSGSATVTVSVMPRTSEFQVCEGESLLASGYVTCEDSDVLETSQHAQTVSDLQDRVRRPFFQVL
;
A
#
# COMPACT_ATOMS: atom_id res chain seq x y z
N MET A 1 -11.27 11.08 -7.85
CA MET A 1 -10.92 10.68 -9.23
C MET A 1 -10.25 9.31 -9.19
N PRO A 2 -10.41 8.46 -10.21
CA PRO A 2 -9.81 7.12 -10.22
C PRO A 2 -8.31 7.18 -10.56
N ALA A 3 -7.49 6.46 -9.79
CA ALA A 3 -6.09 6.25 -10.13
C ALA A 3 -5.96 5.15 -11.19
N ARG A 4 -5.03 5.32 -12.14
CA ARG A 4 -4.64 4.31 -13.12
C ARG A 4 -3.21 3.86 -12.83
N LEU A 5 -3.03 2.54 -12.78
CA LEU A 5 -1.72 1.92 -12.65
C LEU A 5 -1.31 1.33 -14.00
N SER A 6 -0.06 1.50 -14.38
CA SER A 6 0.52 0.94 -15.61
C SER A 6 1.91 0.37 -15.36
N SER A 7 2.28 -0.62 -16.18
CA SER A 7 3.56 -1.34 -16.10
C SER A 7 3.93 -1.78 -14.68
N VAL A 8 2.95 -2.33 -13.96
CA VAL A 8 3.14 -2.80 -12.59
C VAL A 8 3.92 -4.10 -12.62
N GLU A 9 5.05 -4.10 -11.92
CA GLU A 9 5.88 -5.27 -11.68
C GLU A 9 5.84 -5.62 -10.20
N ILE A 10 5.55 -6.87 -9.90
CA ILE A 10 5.65 -7.43 -8.55
C ILE A 10 6.94 -8.24 -8.53
N HIS A 11 7.97 -7.71 -7.88
CA HIS A 11 9.29 -8.32 -7.79
C HIS A 11 9.28 -9.48 -6.79
N GLN A 12 8.64 -9.28 -5.63
CA GLN A 12 8.61 -10.24 -4.54
C GLN A 12 7.31 -10.12 -3.73
N ALA A 13 6.86 -11.26 -3.18
CA ALA A 13 5.77 -11.29 -2.21
C ALA A 13 6.32 -11.11 -0.79
N MET A 14 5.60 -10.38 0.06
CA MET A 14 5.90 -10.23 1.48
C MET A 14 5.17 -11.30 2.29
N PHE A 15 5.89 -11.98 3.18
CA PHE A 15 5.27 -12.87 4.16
C PHE A 15 4.90 -12.09 5.41
N LEU A 16 3.61 -12.07 5.74
CA LEU A 16 3.16 -11.42 6.95
C LEU A 16 3.51 -12.26 8.19
N PRO A 17 3.96 -11.63 9.29
CA PRO A 17 4.22 -12.34 10.53
C PRO A 17 2.90 -12.84 11.13
N LYS A 18 2.96 -13.94 11.90
CA LYS A 18 1.78 -14.52 12.57
C LYS A 18 1.13 -13.57 13.59
N SER A 19 1.90 -12.62 14.11
CA SER A 19 1.47 -11.57 15.03
C SER A 19 2.38 -10.35 14.87
N GLY A 20 1.92 -9.18 15.33
CA GLY A 20 2.65 -7.91 15.21
C GLY A 20 2.21 -7.11 13.98
N SER A 21 3.12 -6.25 13.49
CA SER A 21 2.87 -5.36 12.36
C SER A 21 3.93 -5.52 11.28
N ALA A 22 3.50 -5.40 10.03
CA ALA A 22 4.34 -5.31 8.85
C ALA A 22 4.29 -3.87 8.33
N THR A 23 5.45 -3.29 8.00
CA THR A 23 5.55 -1.92 7.48
C THR A 23 6.06 -1.96 6.06
N VAL A 24 5.35 -1.28 5.17
CA VAL A 24 5.74 -1.11 3.78
C VAL A 24 5.80 0.39 3.49
N THR A 25 6.86 0.81 2.82
CA THR A 25 7.06 2.19 2.39
C THR A 25 6.69 2.31 0.92
N VAL A 26 5.80 3.23 0.60
CA VAL A 26 5.47 3.58 -0.79
C VAL A 26 6.09 4.92 -1.11
N SER A 27 6.91 4.98 -2.16
CA SER A 27 7.47 6.23 -2.68
C SER A 27 6.91 6.47 -4.07
N VAL A 28 6.56 7.73 -4.35
CA VAL A 28 6.02 8.16 -5.65
C VAL A 28 6.84 9.34 -6.12
N MET A 29 7.23 9.34 -7.40
CA MET A 29 7.91 10.41 -8.08
C MET A 29 6.87 11.22 -8.88
N PRO A 30 6.43 12.40 -8.40
CA PRO A 30 5.29 13.10 -9.01
C PRO A 30 5.50 13.51 -10.47
N ARG A 31 6.76 13.75 -10.87
CA ARG A 31 7.11 14.21 -12.23
C ARG A 31 7.08 13.09 -13.27
N THR A 32 7.48 11.88 -12.88
CA THR A 32 7.55 10.71 -13.79
C THR A 32 6.39 9.75 -13.58
N SER A 33 5.55 9.99 -12.56
CA SER A 33 4.50 9.08 -12.12
C SER A 33 5.01 7.72 -11.63
N GLU A 34 6.33 7.54 -11.49
CA GLU A 34 6.90 6.28 -11.00
C GLU A 34 6.55 6.07 -9.54
N PHE A 35 6.20 4.85 -9.17
CA PHE A 35 6.08 4.43 -7.79
C PHE A 35 6.91 3.19 -7.50
N GLN A 36 7.31 3.06 -6.24
CA GLN A 36 7.95 1.87 -5.70
C GLN A 36 7.38 1.55 -4.32
N VAL A 37 7.37 0.26 -4.01
CA VAL A 37 6.85 -0.32 -2.76
C VAL A 37 7.97 -1.14 -2.14
N CYS A 38 8.40 -0.80 -0.93
CA CYS A 38 9.51 -1.46 -0.27
C CYS A 38 9.17 -1.97 1.13
N GLU A 39 9.67 -3.14 1.51
CA GLU A 39 9.78 -3.59 2.90
C GLU A 39 11.21 -3.35 3.37
N GLY A 40 11.42 -2.34 4.23
CA GLY A 40 12.76 -1.90 4.59
C GLY A 40 13.54 -1.46 3.34
N GLU A 41 14.60 -2.19 3.01
CA GLU A 41 15.43 -1.95 1.82
C GLU A 41 15.08 -2.86 0.63
N SER A 42 14.13 -3.80 0.80
CA SER A 42 13.74 -4.74 -0.24
C SER A 42 12.63 -4.17 -1.12
N LEU A 43 12.84 -4.13 -2.44
CA LEU A 43 11.83 -3.72 -3.42
C LEU A 43 10.82 -4.85 -3.65
N LEU A 44 9.55 -4.59 -3.31
CA LEU A 44 8.44 -5.53 -3.48
C LEU A 44 7.72 -5.35 -4.81
N ALA A 45 7.42 -4.11 -5.18
CA ALA A 45 6.71 -3.79 -6.40
C ALA A 45 7.08 -2.39 -6.93
N SER A 46 6.91 -2.18 -8.23
CA SER A 46 7.11 -0.88 -8.88
C SER A 46 6.17 -0.70 -10.06
N GLY A 47 6.03 0.52 -10.56
CA GLY A 47 5.28 0.82 -11.77
C GLY A 47 5.03 2.30 -11.92
N TYR A 48 3.97 2.65 -12.64
CA TYR A 48 3.54 4.02 -12.83
C TYR A 48 2.12 4.23 -12.31
N VAL A 49 1.85 5.38 -11.70
CA VAL A 49 0.55 5.80 -11.17
C VAL A 49 0.17 7.17 -11.73
N THR A 50 -1.01 7.25 -12.33
CA THR A 50 -1.55 8.49 -12.93
C THR A 50 -2.97 8.74 -12.46
N CYS A 51 -3.36 10.01 -12.39
CA CYS A 51 -4.74 10.46 -12.18
C CYS A 51 -5.11 11.36 -13.35
N GLU A 52 -6.24 11.10 -14.01
CA GLU A 52 -6.73 11.99 -15.08
C GLU A 52 -7.03 13.37 -14.47
N ASP A 53 -6.45 14.43 -15.06
CA ASP A 53 -6.58 15.87 -14.72
C ASP A 53 -5.82 16.45 -13.52
N SER A 54 -4.76 15.81 -13.02
CA SER A 54 -3.85 16.49 -12.08
C SER A 54 -2.43 16.50 -12.64
N ASP A 55 -2.10 17.60 -13.31
CA ASP A 55 -0.71 18.05 -13.40
C ASP A 55 -0.15 18.02 -11.97
N VAL A 56 0.81 17.13 -11.74
CA VAL A 56 1.49 16.89 -10.45
C VAL A 56 0.63 16.14 -9.43
N LEU A 57 1.11 14.95 -9.05
CA LEU A 57 0.72 14.29 -7.80
C LEU A 57 1.23 15.14 -6.63
N GLU A 58 0.49 16.19 -6.27
CA GLU A 58 0.83 17.02 -5.14
C GLU A 58 0.74 16.19 -3.86
N THR A 59 1.88 15.97 -3.21
CA THR A 59 1.95 15.37 -1.88
C THR A 59 1.40 16.36 -0.86
N SER A 60 0.09 16.54 -0.85
CA SER A 60 -0.63 17.13 0.28
C SER A 60 -0.57 16.12 1.43
N GLN A 61 0.49 16.23 2.23
CA GLN A 61 0.63 15.52 3.49
C GLN A 61 -0.48 15.96 4.45
N HIS A 62 -1.54 15.16 4.60
CA HIS A 62 -2.19 14.81 5.87
C HIS A 62 -3.49 14.02 5.66
N ALA A 63 -3.47 12.74 6.03
CA ALA A 63 -4.34 12.22 7.09
C ALA A 63 -4.02 10.73 7.28
N GLN A 64 -3.72 10.38 8.52
CA GLN A 64 -3.55 9.01 9.00
C GLN A 64 -4.66 8.12 8.45
N THR A 65 -4.30 7.11 7.65
CA THR A 65 -5.15 5.93 7.52
C THR A 65 -4.33 4.77 8.06
N VAL A 66 -4.38 4.61 9.38
CA VAL A 66 -4.19 3.30 10.00
C VAL A 66 -5.38 2.48 9.49
N SER A 67 -5.24 1.89 8.30
CA SER A 67 -6.32 1.10 7.71
C SER A 67 -6.48 -0.17 8.54
N ASP A 68 -7.66 -0.30 9.13
CA ASP A 68 -8.17 -1.41 9.90
C ASP A 68 -7.84 -2.78 9.31
N LEU A 69 -6.73 -3.38 9.77
CA LEU A 69 -6.60 -4.84 9.86
C LEU A 69 -6.97 -5.36 11.26
N GLN A 70 -7.48 -4.49 12.15
CA GLN A 70 -7.91 -4.89 13.50
C GLN A 70 -9.36 -5.39 13.56
N ASP A 71 -10.19 -5.13 12.55
CA ASP A 71 -11.64 -5.41 12.63
C ASP A 71 -12.04 -6.87 12.34
N ARG A 72 -11.09 -7.74 11.98
CA ARG A 72 -11.34 -9.18 11.81
C ARG A 72 -10.96 -10.07 12.99
N VAL A 73 -10.36 -9.53 14.06
CA VAL A 73 -9.93 -10.35 15.21
C VAL A 73 -10.96 -10.36 16.36
N ARG A 74 -12.06 -9.59 16.27
CA ARG A 74 -13.09 -9.50 17.32
C ARG A 74 -14.39 -10.25 17.02
N ARG A 75 -14.32 -11.54 16.69
CA ARG A 75 -15.46 -12.44 16.94
C ARG A 75 -15.00 -13.69 17.68
N PRO A 76 -15.21 -13.78 19.01
CA PRO A 76 -15.19 -15.06 19.68
C PRO A 76 -16.52 -15.75 19.35
N PHE A 77 -16.54 -16.60 18.33
CA PHE A 77 -17.59 -17.61 18.25
C PHE A 77 -17.18 -18.78 19.15
N PHE A 78 -17.52 -18.66 20.44
CA PHE A 78 -17.92 -19.84 21.19
C PHE A 78 -19.28 -20.26 20.66
N GLN A 79 -19.37 -21.45 20.08
CA GLN A 79 -20.54 -22.28 20.33
C GLN A 79 -20.13 -23.75 20.29
N VAL A 80 -20.11 -24.32 21.50
CA VAL A 80 -20.13 -25.74 21.79
C VAL A 80 -21.58 -26.21 21.60
N LEU A 81 -21.79 -27.12 20.64
CA LEU A 81 -22.60 -28.34 20.69
C LEU A 81 -22.86 -28.83 19.25
#